data_AF-A0A7S3TVK0-F1
#
_entry.id   AF-A0A7S3TVK0-F1
#
_cell.length_a   1.000
_cell.length_b   1.000
_cell.length_c   1.000
_cell.angle_alpha   90.00
_cell.angle_beta   90.00
_cell.angle_gamma   90.00
#
_symmetry.space_group_name_H-M   'P 1'
#
loop_
_entity.id
_entity.type
_entity.pdbx_description
1 polymer ?
#
loop_
_entity_poly.entity_id
_entity_poly.type
_entity_poly.pdbx_seq_one_letter_code
_entity_poly.pdbx_strand_id
1 'polypeptide(L)'
;MQYSVVVLPIVTVLIATMQARFRPGEKFAACLVAASEITAEIYKYRTRALDYDEANFRKEGNAANAARQLFTATVSEKYANALVSEVSKGGALRMKGPTNLSLNDEEDTMKLDEAVLSHMRNKLLDNCPRKRKPPTPKLVYETEETPSSQGIGHCRSICSNVEYFFTCCGVLPRPSSCFCRLPGVKRAEQSVAKAAEKVLEEARTAFDDDDDDEEDKPSDRYDDMVTSFSLEDYVDYRTRPMAHHFENVAPKLSKVLQLLELLAILSTSSAAILGIFRLPDWVALPIAISTFFSALIAYFNLYQRTAVCNAAVKDLHGER
;
A
#
# COMPACT_ATOMS: atom_id res chain seq x y z
N MET A 1 -8.23 -7.18 -53.54
CA MET A 1 -7.49 -7.99 -52.56
C MET A 1 -5.97 -7.80 -52.59
N GLN A 2 -5.34 -7.28 -53.67
CA GLN A 2 -3.89 -7.01 -53.67
C GLN A 2 -3.45 -5.98 -52.62
N TYR A 3 -4.27 -4.96 -52.33
CA TYR A 3 -3.90 -3.90 -51.39
C TYR A 3 -3.86 -4.36 -49.93
N SER A 4 -4.64 -5.36 -49.51
CA SER A 4 -4.65 -5.81 -48.12
C SER A 4 -3.32 -6.46 -47.72
N VAL A 5 -2.66 -7.17 -48.64
CA VAL A 5 -1.35 -7.80 -48.40
C VAL A 5 -0.26 -6.74 -48.16
N VAL A 6 -0.40 -5.56 -48.77
CA VAL A 6 0.58 -4.47 -48.64
C VAL A 6 0.28 -3.56 -47.45
N VAL A 7 -0.99 -3.24 -47.20
CA VAL A 7 -1.39 -2.27 -46.16
C VAL A 7 -1.22 -2.84 -44.76
N LEU A 8 -1.50 -4.12 -44.55
CA LEU A 8 -1.46 -4.76 -43.23
C LEU A 8 -0.06 -4.68 -42.56
N PRO A 9 1.06 -5.04 -43.23
CA PRO A 9 2.39 -4.89 -42.64
C PRO A 9 2.82 -3.43 -42.40
N ILE A 10 2.34 -2.49 -43.23
CA ILE A 10 2.63 -1.06 -43.02
C ILE A 10 1.96 -0.57 -41.73
N VAL A 11 0.69 -0.95 -41.52
CA VAL A 11 -0.06 -0.58 -40.32
C VAL A 11 0.52 -1.25 -39.08
N THR A 12 0.96 -2.53 -39.15
CA THR A 12 1.57 -3.20 -37.99
C THR A 12 2.91 -2.56 -37.60
N VAL A 13 3.75 -2.19 -38.56
CA VAL A 13 5.01 -1.47 -38.28
C VAL A 13 4.73 -0.11 -37.67
N LEU A 14 3.73 0.62 -38.16
CA LEU A 14 3.36 1.93 -37.60
C LEU A 14 2.86 1.80 -36.15
N ILE A 15 1.99 0.83 -35.87
CA ILE A 15 1.51 0.55 -34.51
C ILE A 15 2.68 0.13 -33.61
N ALA A 16 3.56 -0.77 -34.07
CA ALA A 16 4.74 -1.18 -33.33
C ALA A 16 5.67 -0.01 -33.02
N THR A 17 5.83 0.92 -33.98
CA THR A 17 6.65 2.13 -33.80
C THR A 17 5.99 3.10 -32.80
N MET A 18 4.67 3.27 -32.85
CA MET A 18 3.93 4.06 -31.86
C MET A 18 4.04 3.44 -30.47
N GLN A 19 3.89 2.12 -30.34
CA GLN A 19 4.05 1.41 -29.07
C GLN A 19 5.47 1.51 -28.51
N ALA A 20 6.50 1.44 -29.36
CA ALA A 20 7.89 1.62 -28.95
C ALA A 20 8.15 3.03 -28.39
N ARG A 21 7.46 4.05 -28.94
CA ARG A 21 7.55 5.45 -28.48
C ARG A 21 6.74 5.71 -27.21
N PHE A 22 5.56 5.11 -27.11
CA PHE A 22 4.63 5.33 -26.00
C PHE A 22 4.69 4.14 -25.05
N ARG A 23 5.65 4.16 -24.12
CA ARG A 23 5.72 3.20 -23.01
C ARG A 23 5.22 3.84 -21.70
N PRO A 24 3.92 4.17 -21.58
CA PRO A 24 3.40 4.85 -20.39
C PRO A 24 3.55 3.98 -19.13
N GLY A 25 3.47 2.65 -19.28
CA GLY A 25 3.61 1.70 -18.18
C GLY A 25 5.00 1.74 -17.55
N GLU A 26 6.06 1.71 -18.36
CA GLU A 26 7.45 1.78 -17.87
C GLU A 26 7.73 3.11 -17.17
N LYS A 27 7.24 4.22 -17.71
CA LYS A 27 7.38 5.54 -17.10
C LYS A 27 6.63 5.63 -15.77
N PHE A 28 5.40 5.13 -15.71
CA PHE A 28 4.62 5.09 -14.47
C PHE A 28 5.31 4.20 -13.42
N ALA A 29 5.79 3.03 -13.82
CA ALA A 29 6.53 2.14 -12.94
C ALA A 29 7.82 2.79 -12.42
N ALA A 30 8.60 3.44 -13.27
CA ALA A 30 9.81 4.17 -12.86
C ALA A 30 9.50 5.27 -11.84
N CYS A 31 8.45 6.06 -12.06
CA CYS A 31 8.00 7.07 -11.10
C CYS A 31 7.57 6.44 -9.76
N LEU A 32 6.87 5.31 -9.80
CA LEU A 32 6.38 4.63 -8.60
C LEU A 32 7.52 4.02 -7.78
N VAL A 33 8.52 3.42 -8.45
CA VAL A 33 9.74 2.93 -7.80
C VAL A 33 10.49 4.08 -7.14
N ALA A 34 10.75 5.17 -7.87
CA ALA A 34 11.40 6.34 -7.30
C ALA A 34 10.64 6.92 -6.09
N ALA A 35 9.31 7.00 -6.17
CA ALA A 35 8.48 7.44 -5.05
C ALA A 35 8.63 6.53 -3.83
N SER A 36 8.67 5.20 -4.04
CA SER A 36 8.89 4.24 -2.95
C SER A 36 10.28 4.36 -2.33
N GLU A 37 11.33 4.58 -3.14
CA GLU A 37 12.69 4.77 -2.66
C GLU A 37 12.86 6.06 -1.84
N ILE A 38 12.19 7.14 -2.24
CA ILE A 38 12.16 8.40 -1.50
C ILE A 38 11.41 8.21 -0.18
N THR A 39 10.27 7.51 -0.23
CA THR A 39 9.47 7.22 0.97
C THR A 39 10.26 6.39 1.97
N ALA A 40 10.97 5.35 1.52
CA ALA A 40 11.86 4.56 2.36
C ALA A 40 12.98 5.42 2.98
N GLU A 41 13.55 6.36 2.23
CA GLU A 41 14.57 7.28 2.72
C GLU A 41 14.03 8.20 3.84
N ILE A 42 12.81 8.71 3.68
CA ILE A 42 12.12 9.50 4.70
C ILE A 42 11.95 8.67 5.98
N TYR A 43 11.56 7.40 5.86
CA TYR A 43 11.42 6.54 7.02
C TYR A 43 12.75 6.30 7.74
N LYS A 44 13.82 5.96 7.00
CA LYS A 44 15.17 5.78 7.58
C LYS A 44 15.64 7.02 8.33
N TYR A 45 15.43 8.21 7.74
CA TYR A 45 15.77 9.48 8.38
C TYR A 45 14.97 9.72 9.66
N ARG A 46 13.65 9.46 9.63
CA ARG A 46 12.77 9.68 10.79
C ARG A 46 13.03 8.72 11.94
N THR A 47 13.35 7.47 11.65
CA THR A 47 13.67 6.45 12.67
C THR A 47 15.13 6.49 13.11
N ARG A 48 15.97 7.34 12.50
CA ARG A 48 17.42 7.42 12.75
C ARG A 48 18.11 6.06 12.58
N ALA A 49 17.65 5.28 11.59
CA ALA A 49 18.18 3.97 11.31
C ALA A 49 19.30 4.01 10.24
N LEU A 50 20.13 2.97 10.21
CA LEU A 50 21.18 2.77 9.21
C LEU A 50 22.18 3.95 9.16
N ASP A 51 22.32 4.59 8.01
CA ASP A 51 23.25 5.68 7.76
C ASP A 51 22.93 6.92 8.62
N TYR A 52 21.69 7.04 9.10
CA TYR A 52 21.23 8.13 9.95
C TYR A 52 21.43 7.91 11.45
N ASP A 53 22.11 6.84 11.85
CA ASP A 53 22.46 6.60 13.25
C ASP A 53 23.39 7.70 13.79
N GLU A 54 23.11 8.21 14.98
CA GLU A 54 23.91 9.25 15.65
C GLU A 54 25.36 8.80 15.87
N ALA A 55 25.60 7.49 15.99
CA ALA A 55 26.93 6.92 16.10
C ALA A 55 27.84 7.29 14.92
N ASN A 56 27.28 7.39 13.70
CA ASN A 56 28.02 7.74 12.49
C ASN A 56 28.49 9.20 12.49
N PHE A 57 27.76 10.10 13.17
CA PHE A 57 28.02 11.55 13.15
C PHE A 57 28.68 12.10 14.42
N ARG A 58 29.00 11.25 15.40
CA ARG A 58 29.62 11.66 16.66
C ARG A 58 30.92 12.46 16.49
N LYS A 59 31.62 12.32 15.36
CA LYS A 59 32.89 12.98 15.09
C LYS A 59 32.77 14.47 14.69
N GLU A 60 31.60 14.92 14.21
CA GLU A 60 31.49 16.23 13.55
C GLU A 60 30.94 17.36 14.43
N GLY A 61 30.62 17.11 15.72
CA GLY A 61 30.12 18.15 16.64
C GLY A 61 28.73 18.73 16.30
N ASN A 62 28.26 18.53 15.07
CA ASN A 62 26.98 19.00 14.51
C ASN A 62 26.19 17.84 13.88
N ALA A 63 26.05 16.72 14.60
CA ALA A 63 25.46 15.49 14.09
C ALA A 63 24.07 15.68 13.45
N ALA A 64 23.21 16.51 14.05
CA ALA A 64 21.87 16.77 13.54
C ALA A 64 21.88 17.49 12.16
N ASN A 65 22.82 18.43 11.97
CA ASN A 65 22.94 19.15 10.71
C ASN A 65 23.54 18.26 9.63
N ALA A 66 24.52 17.43 9.97
CA ALA A 66 25.14 16.47 9.05
C ALA A 66 24.12 15.44 8.53
N ALA A 67 23.31 14.84 9.42
CA ALA A 67 22.26 13.90 9.03
C ALA A 67 21.21 14.54 8.11
N ARG A 68 20.83 15.80 8.36
CA ARG A 68 19.88 16.54 7.51
C ARG A 68 20.47 16.81 6.12
N GLN A 69 21.74 17.20 6.05
CA GLN A 69 22.43 17.42 4.76
C GLN A 69 22.52 16.12 3.96
N LEU A 70 22.90 15.01 4.61
CA LEU A 70 22.95 13.70 3.98
C LEU A 70 21.57 13.32 3.40
N PHE A 71 20.51 13.44 4.20
CA PHE A 71 19.15 13.16 3.74
C PHE A 71 18.76 13.99 2.52
N THR A 72 18.99 15.31 2.57
CA THR A 72 18.66 16.20 1.44
C THR A 72 19.44 15.86 0.18
N ALA A 73 20.72 15.47 0.33
CA ALA A 73 21.56 15.06 -0.80
C ALA A 73 21.05 13.76 -1.41
N THR A 74 20.78 12.73 -0.59
CA THR A 74 20.30 11.43 -1.06
C THR A 74 18.93 11.52 -1.73
N VAL A 75 17.98 12.27 -1.16
CA VAL A 75 16.66 12.47 -1.79
C VAL A 75 16.76 13.24 -3.09
N SER A 76 17.59 14.30 -3.14
CA SER A 76 17.84 15.06 -4.36
C SER A 76 18.46 14.19 -5.45
N GLU A 77 19.40 13.31 -5.10
CA GLU A 77 20.02 12.36 -6.02
C GLU A 77 19.01 11.35 -6.56
N LYS A 78 18.22 10.71 -5.68
CA LYS A 78 17.17 9.76 -6.10
C LYS A 78 16.15 10.42 -7.02
N TYR A 79 15.74 11.64 -6.71
CA TYR A 79 14.83 12.42 -7.54
C TYR A 79 15.45 12.78 -8.90
N ALA A 80 16.72 13.20 -8.92
CA ALA A 80 17.45 13.47 -10.16
C ALA A 80 17.57 12.19 -11.02
N ASN A 81 17.91 11.06 -10.42
CA ASN A 81 17.97 9.77 -11.10
C ASN A 81 16.61 9.36 -11.68
N ALA A 82 15.52 9.58 -10.94
CA ALA A 82 14.17 9.32 -11.41
C ALA A 82 13.79 10.21 -12.61
N LEU A 83 14.15 11.49 -12.58
CA LEU A 83 13.91 12.42 -13.68
C LEU A 83 14.75 12.09 -14.91
N VAL A 84 16.02 11.75 -14.72
CA VAL A 84 16.96 11.40 -15.81
C VAL A 84 16.64 10.03 -16.41
N SER A 85 15.97 9.15 -15.66
CA SER A 85 15.52 7.84 -16.13
C SER A 85 14.53 7.92 -17.31
N GLU A 86 14.04 6.76 -17.76
CA GLU A 86 13.04 6.51 -18.83
C GLU A 86 11.94 7.57 -19.00
N VAL A 87 11.58 8.23 -17.91
CA VAL A 87 10.63 9.34 -17.83
C VAL A 87 11.01 10.53 -18.74
N SER A 88 12.31 10.90 -18.80
CA SER A 88 12.84 11.99 -19.64
C SER A 88 12.95 11.59 -21.11
N LYS A 89 13.42 10.37 -21.40
CA LYS A 89 13.75 9.91 -22.77
C LYS A 89 12.57 9.96 -23.74
N GLY A 90 11.35 9.83 -23.24
CA GLY A 90 10.16 9.81 -24.08
C GLY A 90 9.40 11.13 -24.19
N GLY A 91 9.93 12.25 -23.68
CA GLY A 91 9.28 13.58 -23.74
C GLY A 91 7.88 13.65 -23.11
N ALA A 92 7.49 12.62 -22.34
CA ALA A 92 6.17 12.54 -21.70
C ALA A 92 6.07 13.46 -20.49
N LEU A 93 7.20 13.67 -19.80
CA LEU A 93 7.40 14.79 -18.90
C LEU A 93 8.18 15.89 -19.63
N ARG A 94 7.64 16.37 -20.75
CA ARG A 94 7.84 17.78 -21.06
C ARG A 94 7.04 18.54 -20.00
N MET A 95 7.68 18.81 -18.86
CA MET A 95 7.31 19.96 -18.03
C MET A 95 7.27 21.14 -19.02
N LYS A 96 6.08 21.48 -19.52
CA LYS A 96 5.87 22.60 -20.41
C LYS A 96 6.05 23.83 -19.54
N GLY A 97 7.31 24.25 -19.45
CA GLY A 97 7.72 25.33 -18.57
C GLY A 97 9.09 24.97 -18.02
N PRO A 98 10.16 25.74 -18.32
CA PRO A 98 11.18 25.87 -17.31
C PRO A 98 10.44 26.29 -16.04
N THR A 99 10.58 25.50 -14.98
CA THR A 99 10.44 26.04 -13.62
C THR A 99 11.58 27.04 -13.44
N ASN A 100 11.50 28.17 -14.14
CA ASN A 100 12.15 29.42 -13.75
C ASN A 100 11.35 30.04 -12.60
N LEU A 101 10.78 29.20 -11.73
CA LEU A 101 10.32 29.61 -10.42
C LEU A 101 11.61 29.68 -9.62
N SER A 102 12.16 30.88 -9.57
CA SER A 102 13.27 31.19 -8.70
C SER A 102 12.73 31.02 -7.27
N LEU A 103 13.31 30.09 -6.49
CA LEU A 103 12.95 29.93 -5.07
C LEU A 103 13.29 31.17 -4.24
N ASN A 104 13.96 32.16 -4.84
CA ASN A 104 14.30 33.43 -4.21
C ASN A 104 13.17 34.45 -4.34
N ASP A 105 12.23 34.27 -5.26
CA ASP A 105 11.12 35.20 -5.47
C ASP A 105 9.88 34.72 -4.70
N GLU A 106 9.45 35.52 -3.73
CA GLU A 106 8.32 35.23 -2.83
C GLU A 106 6.97 35.11 -3.58
N GLU A 107 6.86 35.74 -4.74
CA GLU A 107 5.68 35.62 -5.62
C GLU A 107 5.60 34.22 -6.28
N ASP A 108 6.75 33.66 -6.62
CA ASP A 108 6.87 32.36 -7.28
C ASP A 108 6.61 31.23 -6.28
N THR A 109 7.08 31.37 -5.04
CA THR A 109 6.76 30.41 -3.96
C THR A 109 5.26 30.39 -3.67
N MET A 110 4.58 31.56 -3.64
CA MET A 110 3.14 31.62 -3.40
C MET A 110 2.33 30.97 -4.52
N LYS A 111 2.72 31.15 -5.79
CA LYS A 111 2.08 30.49 -6.94
C LYS A 111 2.30 28.98 -6.93
N LEU A 112 3.49 28.53 -6.52
CA LEU A 112 3.80 27.11 -6.38
C LEU A 112 2.92 26.48 -5.28
N ASP A 113 2.80 27.13 -4.12
CA ASP A 113 1.97 26.65 -3.02
C ASP A 113 0.48 26.57 -3.43
N GLU A 114 -0.04 27.56 -4.15
CA GLU A 114 -1.42 27.52 -4.67
C GLU A 114 -1.62 26.39 -5.69
N ALA A 115 -0.65 26.17 -6.59
CA ALA A 115 -0.69 25.07 -7.55
C ALA A 115 -0.63 23.69 -6.86
N VAL A 116 0.21 23.54 -5.83
CA VAL A 116 0.32 22.30 -5.05
C VAL A 116 -0.97 22.04 -4.26
N LEU A 117 -1.50 23.06 -3.57
CA LEU A 117 -2.73 22.93 -2.78
C LEU A 117 -3.95 22.62 -3.66
N SER A 118 -4.08 23.27 -4.81
CA SER A 118 -5.16 22.97 -5.76
C SER A 118 -5.04 21.56 -6.34
N HIS A 119 -3.83 21.09 -6.61
CA HIS A 119 -3.59 19.71 -7.04
C HIS A 119 -3.94 18.70 -5.93
N MET A 120 -3.48 18.91 -4.71
CA MET A 120 -3.82 18.05 -3.55
C MET A 120 -5.32 18.00 -3.32
N ARG A 121 -6.02 19.14 -3.36
CA ARG A 121 -7.47 19.20 -3.19
C ARG A 121 -8.19 18.39 -4.27
N ASN A 122 -7.89 18.65 -5.54
CA ASN A 122 -8.59 18.03 -6.66
C ASN A 122 -8.25 16.55 -6.85
N LYS A 123 -7.04 16.11 -6.47
CA LYS A 123 -6.57 14.73 -6.69
C LYS A 123 -6.70 13.84 -5.47
N LEU A 124 -6.36 14.32 -4.28
CA LEU A 124 -6.31 13.50 -3.06
C LEU A 124 -7.62 13.55 -2.28
N LEU A 125 -8.25 14.73 -2.17
CA LEU A 125 -9.48 14.87 -1.39
C LEU A 125 -10.71 14.43 -2.17
N ASP A 126 -10.83 14.84 -3.44
CA ASP A 126 -12.04 14.54 -4.24
C ASP A 126 -12.07 13.11 -4.79
N ASN A 127 -10.93 12.43 -4.96
CA ASN A 127 -10.88 11.02 -5.38
C ASN A 127 -10.62 10.04 -4.23
N CYS A 128 -10.73 10.46 -2.97
CA CYS A 128 -10.66 9.52 -1.86
C CYS A 128 -11.85 8.55 -2.03
N PRO A 129 -11.61 7.25 -2.32
CA PRO A 129 -12.69 6.31 -2.56
C PRO A 129 -13.59 6.32 -1.32
N ARG A 130 -14.85 6.78 -1.50
CA ARG A 130 -15.85 6.78 -0.42
C ARG A 130 -15.82 5.43 0.26
N LYS A 131 -15.46 5.45 1.54
CA LYS A 131 -15.33 4.34 2.49
C LYS A 131 -16.26 3.19 2.14
N ARG A 132 -15.75 2.17 1.46
CA ARG A 132 -16.28 0.83 1.67
C ARG A 132 -15.71 0.39 3.01
N LYS A 133 -16.58 0.05 3.97
CA LYS A 133 -16.13 -0.66 5.17
C LYS A 133 -15.21 -1.79 4.70
N PRO A 134 -13.97 -1.90 5.20
CA PRO A 134 -13.15 -3.05 4.88
C PRO A 134 -13.97 -4.30 5.26
N PRO A 135 -14.00 -5.34 4.41
CA PRO A 135 -14.56 -6.61 4.84
C PRO A 135 -13.75 -7.01 6.09
N THR A 136 -14.42 -7.07 7.24
CA THR A 136 -13.83 -7.59 8.48
C THR A 136 -13.15 -8.91 8.12
N PRO A 137 -11.81 -9.01 8.22
CA PRO A 137 -11.14 -10.26 7.96
C PRO A 137 -11.73 -11.26 8.96
N LYS A 138 -12.35 -12.32 8.45
CA LYS A 138 -12.63 -13.48 9.30
C LYS A 138 -11.25 -14.01 9.65
N LEU A 139 -10.78 -13.70 10.86
CA LEU A 139 -9.65 -14.37 11.48
C LEU A 139 -9.98 -15.87 11.47
N VAL A 140 -9.48 -16.56 10.46
CA VAL A 140 -9.35 -18.02 10.50
C VAL A 140 -8.12 -18.21 11.36
N TYR A 141 -8.34 -18.28 12.67
CA TYR A 141 -7.36 -18.91 13.53
C TYR A 141 -7.24 -20.35 13.03
N GLU A 142 -6.07 -20.70 12.49
CA GLU A 142 -5.69 -22.10 12.38
C GLU A 142 -5.56 -22.59 13.83
N THR A 143 -6.67 -23.13 14.36
CA THR A 143 -6.63 -23.95 15.58
C THR A 143 -5.66 -25.08 15.32
N GLU A 144 -4.47 -25.00 15.93
CA GLU A 144 -3.58 -26.14 16.06
C GLU A 144 -4.38 -27.29 16.67
N GLU A 145 -4.50 -28.38 15.92
CA GLU A 145 -5.21 -29.58 16.34
C GLU A 145 -4.49 -30.22 17.53
N THR A 146 -4.97 -29.95 18.75
CA THR A 146 -4.67 -30.81 19.89
C THR A 146 -5.31 -32.19 19.67
N PRO A 147 -4.57 -33.31 19.86
CA PRO A 147 -5.11 -34.64 19.60
C PRO A 147 -6.19 -35.05 20.62
N SER A 148 -7.39 -35.26 20.07
CA SER A 148 -8.43 -36.22 20.46
C SER A 148 -8.60 -36.58 21.95
N SER A 149 -9.65 -36.05 22.56
CA SER A 149 -10.46 -36.82 23.50
C SER A 149 -11.93 -36.80 23.08
N GLN A 150 -12.52 -38.00 23.13
CA GLN A 150 -13.85 -38.35 22.65
C GLN A 150 -14.94 -37.65 23.46
N GLY A 151 -15.94 -37.08 22.78
CA GLY A 151 -17.09 -36.46 23.43
C GLY A 151 -18.30 -36.38 22.51
N ILE A 152 -19.29 -37.21 22.81
CA ILE A 152 -20.53 -37.48 22.07
C ILE A 152 -21.51 -36.29 22.08
N GLY A 153 -22.10 -36.00 20.91
CA GLY A 153 -23.57 -35.95 20.79
C GLY A 153 -24.28 -34.59 20.62
N HIS A 154 -25.17 -34.58 19.60
CA HIS A 154 -26.46 -33.86 19.55
C HIS A 154 -26.41 -32.31 19.43
N CYS A 155 -27.32 -31.58 18.77
CA CYS A 155 -28.50 -31.83 17.92
C CYS A 155 -28.97 -30.44 17.44
N ARG A 156 -29.52 -30.31 16.21
CA ARG A 156 -30.58 -29.33 15.81
C ARG A 156 -30.20 -27.81 15.90
N SER A 157 -30.81 -26.81 15.24
CA SER A 157 -31.92 -26.64 14.30
C SER A 157 -32.21 -25.11 14.20
N ILE A 158 -32.43 -24.59 12.99
CA ILE A 158 -33.48 -23.60 12.62
C ILE A 158 -33.40 -22.11 13.07
N CYS A 159 -33.55 -21.23 12.05
CA CYS A 159 -34.11 -19.85 11.99
C CYS A 159 -33.43 -18.74 12.83
N SER A 160 -33.50 -17.44 12.53
CA SER A 160 -34.35 -16.55 11.69
C SER A 160 -33.65 -15.16 11.68
N ASN A 161 -33.54 -14.43 10.57
CA ASN A 161 -34.39 -13.29 10.12
C ASN A 161 -34.67 -12.14 11.11
N VAL A 162 -34.77 -10.93 10.52
CA VAL A 162 -35.34 -9.64 10.97
C VAL A 162 -34.32 -8.61 11.51
N GLU A 163 -33.91 -7.55 10.81
CA GLU A 163 -34.57 -6.31 10.32
C GLU A 163 -34.76 -5.16 11.35
N TYR A 164 -34.26 -3.96 10.95
CA TYR A 164 -34.61 -2.56 11.31
C TYR A 164 -34.59 -2.04 12.77
N PHE A 165 -33.89 -0.91 13.04
CA PHE A 165 -34.51 0.43 13.18
C PHE A 165 -33.49 1.57 13.44
N PHE A 166 -33.99 2.79 13.24
CA PHE A 166 -33.35 4.09 12.98
C PHE A 166 -33.31 5.00 14.25
N THR A 167 -32.37 5.97 14.28
CA THR A 167 -32.44 7.34 14.87
C THR A 167 -32.48 7.66 16.39
N CYS A 168 -31.64 8.66 16.74
CA CYS A 168 -31.93 9.95 17.40
C CYS A 168 -31.50 10.25 18.86
N CYS A 169 -30.80 11.40 18.98
CA CYS A 169 -30.64 12.33 20.13
C CYS A 169 -29.89 11.82 21.37
N GLY A 170 -29.07 12.57 22.11
CA GLY A 170 -28.77 14.01 22.17
C GLY A 170 -28.47 14.40 23.64
N VAL A 171 -27.50 15.30 23.84
CA VAL A 171 -27.41 16.31 24.93
C VAL A 171 -27.05 15.88 26.38
N LEU A 172 -25.98 16.52 26.88
CA LEU A 172 -25.40 16.64 28.25
C LEU A 172 -26.41 17.09 29.34
N PRO A 173 -26.16 16.93 30.68
CA PRO A 173 -25.32 17.89 31.43
C PRO A 173 -24.59 17.39 32.71
N ARG A 174 -23.65 18.24 33.17
CA ARG A 174 -22.91 18.23 34.46
C ARG A 174 -23.83 18.33 35.69
N PRO A 175 -23.28 18.10 36.90
CA PRO A 175 -23.53 19.07 37.97
C PRO A 175 -22.34 19.39 38.90
N SER A 176 -22.50 20.53 39.57
CA SER A 176 -21.62 21.18 40.54
C SER A 176 -22.19 21.14 41.96
N SER A 177 -21.28 20.97 42.94
CA SER A 177 -21.24 21.51 44.31
C SER A 177 -22.51 21.55 45.20
N CYS A 178 -22.42 20.96 46.40
CA CYS A 178 -23.01 21.53 47.62
C CYS A 178 -22.24 21.07 48.88
N PHE A 179 -22.03 22.03 49.78
CA PHE A 179 -21.27 21.95 51.02
C PHE A 179 -22.28 22.03 52.19
N CYS A 180 -22.26 21.09 53.14
CA CYS A 180 -22.97 21.20 54.42
C CYS A 180 -22.15 20.54 55.53
N ARG A 181 -22.00 21.27 56.64
CA ARG A 181 -21.11 20.99 57.78
C ARG A 181 -21.98 20.65 59.00
N LEU A 182 -21.86 19.45 59.59
CA LEU A 182 -22.49 19.10 60.88
C LEU A 182 -21.63 18.12 61.72
N PRO A 183 -21.82 18.09 63.06
CA PRO A 183 -20.82 17.70 64.06
C PRO A 183 -20.95 16.23 64.52
N GLY A 184 -19.84 15.60 64.92
CA GLY A 184 -19.90 14.23 65.47
C GLY A 184 -18.55 13.52 65.68
N VAL A 185 -17.60 14.16 66.36
CA VAL A 185 -16.17 13.75 66.39
C VAL A 185 -15.86 12.52 67.26
N LYS A 186 -16.81 11.89 67.97
CA LYS A 186 -16.48 10.71 68.82
C LYS A 186 -17.13 9.38 68.43
N ARG A 187 -18.02 9.38 67.42
CA ARG A 187 -18.46 8.14 66.74
C ARG A 187 -17.74 7.93 65.40
N ALA A 188 -17.08 8.98 64.90
CA ALA A 188 -16.30 8.95 63.68
C ALA A 188 -15.02 8.10 63.81
N GLU A 189 -14.36 8.02 64.96
CA GLU A 189 -13.09 7.29 65.06
C GLU A 189 -13.27 5.76 64.92
N GLN A 190 -14.36 5.18 65.43
CA GLN A 190 -14.66 3.76 65.23
C GLN A 190 -15.19 3.44 63.83
N SER A 191 -15.92 4.37 63.19
CA SER A 191 -16.33 4.19 61.80
C SER A 191 -15.18 4.46 60.83
N VAL A 192 -14.23 5.34 61.16
CA VAL A 192 -13.03 5.62 60.36
C VAL A 192 -12.02 4.50 60.50
N ALA A 193 -11.88 3.85 61.66
CA ALA A 193 -11.04 2.66 61.79
C ALA A 193 -11.59 1.48 60.96
N LYS A 194 -12.90 1.22 61.01
CA LYS A 194 -13.55 0.20 60.16
C LYS A 194 -13.57 0.58 58.67
N ALA A 195 -13.71 1.87 58.33
CA ALA A 195 -13.61 2.32 56.95
C ALA A 195 -12.16 2.27 56.46
N ALA A 196 -11.17 2.54 57.30
CA ALA A 196 -9.76 2.42 56.95
C ALA A 196 -9.35 0.97 56.73
N GLU A 197 -9.84 0.03 57.56
CA GLU A 197 -9.61 -1.41 57.36
C GLU A 197 -10.30 -1.90 56.07
N LYS A 198 -11.54 -1.46 55.80
CA LYS A 198 -12.22 -1.76 54.53
C LYS A 198 -11.51 -1.15 53.32
N VAL A 199 -10.98 0.07 53.42
CA VAL A 199 -10.21 0.73 52.35
C VAL A 199 -8.85 0.05 52.17
N LEU A 200 -8.22 -0.43 53.24
CA LEU A 200 -6.97 -1.19 53.13
C LEU A 200 -7.20 -2.55 52.50
N GLU A 201 -8.34 -3.19 52.76
CA GLU A 201 -8.70 -4.49 52.18
C GLU A 201 -9.15 -4.35 50.70
N GLU A 202 -9.90 -3.30 50.35
CA GLU A 202 -10.15 -2.89 48.95
C GLU A 202 -8.84 -2.54 48.23
N ALA A 203 -7.91 -1.84 48.88
CA ALA A 203 -6.60 -1.54 48.32
C ALA A 203 -5.72 -2.79 48.17
N ARG A 204 -5.92 -3.83 49.01
CA ARG A 204 -5.17 -5.08 48.93
C ARG A 204 -5.68 -5.98 47.80
N THR A 205 -6.99 -6.01 47.58
CA THR A 205 -7.59 -6.70 46.42
C THR A 205 -7.37 -5.95 45.11
N ALA A 206 -7.13 -4.63 45.15
CA ALA A 206 -6.84 -3.83 43.95
C ALA A 206 -5.44 -4.07 43.34
N PHE A 207 -4.56 -4.85 43.97
CA PHE A 207 -3.23 -5.18 43.46
C PHE A 207 -3.06 -6.66 43.05
N ASP A 208 -4.06 -7.51 43.31
CA ASP A 208 -4.02 -8.94 42.97
C ASP A 208 -4.91 -9.30 41.75
N ASP A 209 -5.49 -8.31 41.05
CA ASP A 209 -6.35 -8.48 39.87
C ASP A 209 -5.74 -7.88 38.56
N ASP A 210 -4.47 -7.45 38.54
CA ASP A 210 -3.79 -6.88 37.36
C ASP A 210 -2.84 -7.88 36.64
N ASP A 211 -3.10 -9.18 36.77
CA ASP A 211 -2.60 -10.21 35.82
C ASP A 211 -3.74 -10.63 34.86
N ASP A 212 -4.68 -9.73 34.59
CA ASP A 212 -5.45 -9.81 33.36
C ASP A 212 -4.45 -9.53 32.23
N ASP A 213 -4.02 -10.61 31.57
CA ASP A 213 -3.52 -10.59 30.20
C ASP A 213 -4.51 -9.76 29.37
N GLU A 214 -4.34 -8.43 29.35
CA GLU A 214 -5.01 -7.52 28.44
C GLU A 214 -4.40 -7.83 27.08
N GLU A 215 -4.81 -8.98 26.55
CA GLU A 215 -4.45 -9.57 25.28
C GLU A 215 -4.66 -8.47 24.28
N ASP A 216 -3.54 -7.87 23.86
CA ASP A 216 -3.41 -6.57 23.23
C ASP A 216 -4.34 -6.56 22.01
N LYS A 217 -5.60 -6.17 22.22
CA LYS A 217 -6.62 -6.29 21.18
C LYS A 217 -6.13 -5.38 20.08
N PRO A 218 -5.88 -5.91 18.86
CA PRO A 218 -5.25 -5.17 17.80
C PRO A 218 -6.00 -3.88 17.68
N SER A 219 -5.34 -2.79 18.12
CA SER A 219 -6.03 -1.51 18.23
C SER A 219 -6.60 -1.24 16.85
N ASP A 220 -7.90 -0.95 16.77
CA ASP A 220 -8.62 -0.70 15.51
C ASP A 220 -8.19 0.66 14.91
N ARG A 221 -6.91 1.00 15.13
CA ARG A 221 -6.20 2.21 14.82
C ARG A 221 -5.95 2.18 13.33
N TYR A 222 -6.76 2.98 12.66
CA TYR A 222 -6.64 3.21 11.24
C TYR A 222 -5.21 3.65 10.90
N ASP A 223 -4.57 2.99 9.94
CA ASP A 223 -3.28 3.43 9.42
C ASP A 223 -3.46 4.78 8.73
N ASP A 224 -3.03 5.84 9.40
CA ASP A 224 -3.04 7.21 8.90
C ASP A 224 -1.83 7.49 8.00
N MET A 225 -0.98 6.49 7.76
CA MET A 225 0.27 6.55 6.98
C MET A 225 1.31 7.53 7.54
N VAL A 226 1.11 8.07 8.75
CA VAL A 226 1.91 9.16 9.31
C VAL A 226 2.39 8.86 10.73
N THR A 227 1.60 8.14 11.52
CA THR A 227 1.95 7.72 12.88
C THR A 227 3.04 6.67 12.85
N SER A 228 3.98 6.76 13.80
CA SER A 228 5.02 5.76 14.00
C SER A 228 4.41 4.48 14.58
N PHE A 229 4.68 3.35 13.94
CA PHE A 229 4.27 2.02 14.41
C PHE A 229 5.43 1.31 15.09
N SER A 230 5.11 0.35 15.97
CA SER A 230 6.05 -0.70 16.34
C SER A 230 6.46 -1.48 15.08
N LEU A 231 7.55 -2.24 15.16
CA LEU A 231 8.01 -3.01 14.01
C LEU A 231 6.97 -4.09 13.65
N GLU A 232 6.38 -4.72 14.65
CA GLU A 232 5.36 -5.76 14.53
C GLU A 232 4.09 -5.20 13.87
N ASP A 233 3.58 -4.06 14.34
CA ASP A 233 2.42 -3.39 13.75
C ASP A 233 2.71 -2.98 12.30
N TYR A 234 3.92 -2.49 12.00
CA TYR A 234 4.28 -2.11 10.64
C TYR A 234 4.21 -3.31 9.68
N VAL A 235 4.72 -4.47 10.12
CA VAL A 235 4.68 -5.70 9.33
C VAL A 235 3.23 -6.11 9.05
N ASP A 236 2.37 -6.12 10.07
CA ASP A 236 0.99 -6.56 9.93
C ASP A 236 0.11 -5.59 9.14
N TYR A 237 0.24 -4.27 9.38
CA TYR A 237 -0.63 -3.27 8.77
C TYR A 237 -0.17 -2.79 7.40
N ARG A 238 1.13 -2.86 7.06
CA ARG A 238 1.64 -2.36 5.76
C ARG A 238 2.27 -3.44 4.90
N THR A 239 3.18 -4.21 5.48
CA THR A 239 3.96 -5.21 4.72
C THR A 239 3.08 -6.36 4.25
N ARG A 240 2.26 -6.92 5.15
CA ARG A 240 1.36 -8.04 4.88
C ARG A 240 0.29 -7.77 3.82
N PRO A 241 -0.44 -6.63 3.83
CA PRO A 241 -1.39 -6.35 2.76
C PRO A 241 -0.70 -6.11 1.40
N MET A 242 0.52 -5.58 1.38
CA MET A 242 1.30 -5.49 0.13
C MET A 242 1.70 -6.88 -0.38
N ALA A 243 2.14 -7.78 0.51
CA ALA A 243 2.42 -9.17 0.15
C ALA A 243 1.20 -9.84 -0.46
N HIS A 244 0.05 -9.78 0.23
CA HIS A 244 -1.21 -10.34 -0.25
C HIS A 244 -1.67 -9.69 -1.58
N HIS A 245 -1.41 -8.39 -1.78
CA HIS A 245 -1.66 -7.75 -3.06
C HIS A 245 -0.83 -8.39 -4.18
N PHE A 246 0.47 -8.56 -4.00
CA PHE A 246 1.35 -9.16 -5.01
C PHE A 246 1.02 -10.64 -5.25
N GLU A 247 0.70 -11.40 -4.22
CA GLU A 247 0.25 -12.80 -4.34
C GLU A 247 -1.00 -12.95 -5.18
N ASN A 248 -1.95 -12.01 -5.07
CA ASN A 248 -3.18 -12.04 -5.86
C ASN A 248 -2.99 -11.56 -7.31
N VAL A 249 -2.02 -10.68 -7.54
CA VAL A 249 -1.74 -10.07 -8.84
C VAL A 249 -0.84 -10.97 -9.70
N ALA A 250 0.20 -11.57 -9.11
CA ALA A 250 1.17 -12.42 -9.79
C ALA A 250 0.53 -13.54 -10.66
N PRO A 251 -0.41 -14.38 -10.16
CA PRO A 251 -1.00 -15.46 -10.95
C PRO A 251 -1.90 -14.93 -12.08
N LYS A 252 -2.54 -13.76 -11.90
CA LYS A 252 -3.37 -13.14 -12.95
C LYS A 252 -2.49 -12.66 -14.10
N LEU A 253 -1.39 -11.99 -13.80
CA LEU A 253 -0.43 -11.56 -14.83
C LEU A 253 0.20 -12.75 -15.55
N SER A 254 0.57 -13.80 -14.81
CA SER A 254 1.12 -15.03 -15.38
C SER A 254 0.14 -15.71 -16.35
N LYS A 255 -1.15 -15.82 -15.99
CA LYS A 255 -2.19 -16.35 -16.89
C LYS A 255 -2.35 -15.53 -18.17
N VAL A 256 -2.33 -14.20 -18.06
CA VAL A 256 -2.43 -13.31 -19.23
C VAL A 256 -1.21 -13.45 -20.14
N LEU A 257 -0.02 -13.54 -19.55
CA LEU A 257 1.22 -13.78 -20.30
C LEU A 257 1.16 -15.10 -21.08
N GLN A 258 0.83 -16.21 -20.39
CA GLN A 258 0.72 -17.53 -21.01
C GLN A 258 -0.35 -17.56 -22.12
N LEU A 259 -1.47 -16.88 -21.92
CA LEU A 259 -2.52 -16.78 -22.95
C LEU A 259 -2.02 -16.06 -24.21
N LEU A 260 -1.32 -14.93 -24.05
CA LEU A 260 -0.78 -14.18 -25.18
C LEU A 260 0.32 -14.94 -25.92
N GLU A 261 1.21 -15.64 -25.19
CA GLU A 261 2.21 -16.52 -25.78
C GLU A 261 1.56 -17.66 -26.58
N LEU A 262 0.54 -18.31 -26.00
CA LEU A 262 -0.20 -19.37 -26.66
C LEU A 262 -0.87 -18.87 -27.95
N LEU A 263 -1.49 -17.70 -27.92
CA LEU A 263 -2.11 -17.08 -29.11
C LEU A 263 -1.06 -16.77 -30.19
N ALA A 264 0.12 -16.29 -29.82
CA ALA A 264 1.21 -16.07 -30.75
C ALA A 264 1.68 -17.37 -31.41
N ILE A 265 1.88 -18.44 -30.63
CA ILE A 265 2.31 -19.77 -31.10
C ILE A 265 1.24 -20.43 -31.99
N LEU A 266 -0.04 -20.33 -31.62
CA LEU A 266 -1.14 -20.84 -32.44
C LEU A 266 -1.20 -20.10 -33.79
N SER A 267 -0.97 -18.79 -33.77
CA SER A 267 -0.93 -17.97 -34.99
C SER A 267 0.22 -18.38 -35.91
N THR A 268 1.44 -18.56 -35.39
CA THR A 268 2.57 -19.04 -36.21
C THR A 268 2.35 -20.46 -36.75
N SER A 269 1.75 -21.34 -35.94
CA SER A 269 1.40 -22.70 -36.38
C SER A 269 0.39 -22.69 -37.52
N SER A 270 -0.62 -21.80 -37.46
CA SER A 270 -1.59 -21.66 -38.54
C SER A 270 -0.96 -21.14 -39.85
N ALA A 271 0.07 -20.29 -39.77
CA ALA A 271 0.82 -19.86 -40.96
C ALA A 271 1.53 -21.04 -41.65
N ALA A 272 2.13 -21.94 -40.89
CA ALA A 272 2.77 -23.14 -41.42
C ALA A 272 1.75 -24.06 -42.12
N ILE A 273 0.59 -24.26 -41.52
CA ILE A 273 -0.51 -25.06 -42.11
C ILE A 273 -0.97 -24.46 -43.45
N LEU A 274 -1.17 -23.14 -43.51
CA LEU A 274 -1.55 -22.45 -44.75
C LEU A 274 -0.48 -22.56 -45.85
N GLY A 275 0.80 -22.61 -45.45
CA GLY A 275 1.91 -22.87 -46.36
C GLY A 275 1.80 -24.25 -47.04
N ILE A 276 1.38 -25.28 -46.30
CA ILE A 276 1.18 -26.63 -46.83
C ILE A 276 0.02 -26.67 -47.84
N PHE A 277 -1.08 -25.95 -47.57
CA PHE A 277 -2.23 -25.88 -48.48
C PHE A 277 -1.98 -25.04 -49.75
N ARG A 278 -0.76 -24.51 -49.96
CA ARG A 278 -0.39 -23.66 -51.09
C ARG A 278 -1.30 -22.44 -51.25
N LEU A 279 -1.67 -21.81 -50.13
CA LEU A 279 -2.40 -20.55 -50.09
C LEU A 279 -1.45 -19.41 -49.65
N PRO A 280 -0.43 -19.05 -50.47
CA PRO A 280 0.64 -18.14 -50.06
C PRO A 280 0.12 -16.74 -49.69
N ASP A 281 -0.98 -16.30 -50.31
CA ASP A 281 -1.59 -14.99 -50.07
C ASP A 281 -2.11 -14.83 -48.63
N TRP A 282 -2.44 -15.94 -47.96
CA TRP A 282 -3.00 -15.92 -46.60
C TRP A 282 -1.94 -16.10 -45.51
N VAL A 283 -0.72 -16.53 -45.85
CA VAL A 283 0.36 -16.79 -44.87
C VAL A 283 0.78 -15.52 -44.12
N ALA A 284 0.71 -14.36 -44.78
CA ALA A 284 1.08 -13.09 -44.16
C ALA A 284 0.19 -12.69 -42.97
N LEU A 285 -1.09 -13.11 -42.97
CA LEU A 285 -2.06 -12.67 -41.97
C LEU A 285 -1.77 -13.28 -40.58
N PRO A 286 -1.57 -14.59 -40.41
CA PRO A 286 -1.22 -15.12 -39.09
C PRO A 286 0.17 -14.72 -38.60
N ILE A 287 1.12 -14.45 -39.50
CA ILE A 287 2.42 -13.89 -39.10
C ILE A 287 2.22 -12.50 -38.47
N ALA A 288 1.44 -11.63 -39.13
CA ALA A 288 1.13 -10.31 -38.60
C ALA A 288 0.41 -10.36 -37.23
N ILE A 289 -0.53 -11.30 -37.06
CA ILE A 289 -1.21 -11.53 -35.77
C ILE A 289 -0.24 -12.00 -34.69
N SER A 290 0.69 -12.91 -35.01
CA SER A 290 1.73 -13.34 -34.07
C SER A 290 2.61 -12.16 -33.64
N THR A 291 3.09 -11.35 -34.59
CA THR A 291 3.91 -10.17 -34.28
C THR A 291 3.14 -9.18 -33.41
N PHE A 292 1.83 -9.01 -33.65
CA PHE A 292 0.97 -8.18 -32.82
C PHE A 292 0.91 -8.66 -31.36
N PHE A 293 0.71 -9.96 -31.12
CA PHE A 293 0.71 -10.49 -29.75
C PHE A 293 2.07 -10.36 -29.06
N SER A 294 3.18 -10.62 -29.76
CA SER A 294 4.53 -10.39 -29.24
C SER A 294 4.75 -8.91 -28.88
N ALA A 295 4.27 -7.98 -29.72
CA ALA A 295 4.33 -6.55 -29.46
C ALA A 295 3.50 -6.16 -28.24
N LEU A 296 2.33 -6.77 -28.02
CA LEU A 296 1.53 -6.56 -26.80
C LEU A 296 2.25 -7.05 -25.54
N ILE A 297 2.87 -8.24 -25.58
CA ILE A 297 3.64 -8.76 -24.43
C ILE A 297 4.77 -7.79 -24.05
N ALA A 298 5.52 -7.31 -25.06
CA ALA A 298 6.58 -6.33 -24.87
C ALA A 298 6.05 -4.98 -24.37
N TYR A 299 4.95 -4.50 -24.95
CA TYR A 299 4.32 -3.22 -24.59
C TYR A 299 3.88 -3.18 -23.12
N PHE A 300 3.26 -4.26 -22.64
CA PHE A 300 2.84 -4.35 -21.24
C PHE A 300 3.97 -4.78 -20.30
N ASN A 301 5.14 -5.11 -20.86
CA ASN A 301 6.31 -5.61 -20.15
C ASN A 301 5.96 -6.74 -19.16
N LEU A 302 5.12 -7.68 -19.62
CA LEU A 302 4.50 -8.69 -18.75
C LEU A 302 5.54 -9.57 -18.06
N TYR A 303 6.63 -9.94 -18.76
CA TYR A 303 7.72 -10.72 -18.16
C TYR A 303 8.34 -10.02 -16.96
N GLN A 304 8.78 -8.76 -17.13
CA GLN A 304 9.40 -8.02 -16.04
C GLN A 304 8.43 -7.79 -14.89
N ARG A 305 7.15 -7.50 -15.18
CA ARG A 305 6.13 -7.34 -14.14
C ARG A 305 5.91 -8.62 -13.33
N THR A 306 5.82 -9.79 -13.99
CA THR A 306 5.71 -11.07 -13.28
C THR A 306 6.95 -11.37 -12.45
N ALA A 307 8.15 -11.12 -12.98
CA ALA A 307 9.41 -11.33 -12.28
C ALA A 307 9.51 -10.45 -11.02
N VAL A 308 9.16 -9.16 -11.14
CA VAL A 308 9.17 -8.21 -10.02
C VAL A 308 8.13 -8.59 -8.96
N CYS A 309 6.92 -9.00 -9.35
CA CYS A 309 5.93 -9.45 -8.37
C CYS A 309 6.41 -10.69 -7.62
N ASN A 310 7.02 -11.66 -8.31
CA ASN A 310 7.56 -12.87 -7.69
C ASN A 310 8.75 -12.57 -6.77
N ALA A 311 9.63 -11.65 -7.17
CA ALA A 311 10.73 -11.18 -6.33
C ALA A 311 10.19 -10.48 -5.07
N ALA A 312 9.24 -9.56 -5.22
CA ALA A 312 8.61 -8.88 -4.08
C ALA A 312 7.94 -9.87 -3.12
N VAL A 313 7.19 -10.86 -3.62
CA VAL A 313 6.60 -11.92 -2.76
C VAL A 313 7.69 -12.68 -2.03
N LYS A 314 8.80 -13.02 -2.70
CA LYS A 314 9.93 -13.73 -2.06
C LYS A 314 10.60 -12.89 -0.98
N ASP A 315 10.88 -11.62 -1.26
CA ASP A 315 11.54 -10.72 -0.32
C ASP A 315 10.66 -10.50 0.92
N LEU A 316 9.34 -10.35 0.73
CA LEU A 316 8.38 -10.19 1.82
C LEU A 316 8.18 -11.45 2.68
N HIS A 317 8.43 -12.64 2.13
CA HIS A 317 8.41 -13.91 2.88
C HIS A 317 9.76 -14.28 3.51
N GLY A 318 10.86 -13.79 2.94
CA GLY A 318 12.23 -14.19 3.29
C GLY A 318 12.79 -13.54 4.55
N GLU A 319 12.09 -12.59 5.17
CA GLU A 319 12.49 -11.94 6.43
C GLU A 319 11.98 -12.67 7.69
N ARG A 320 11.66 -13.97 7.61
CA ARG A 320 11.37 -14.80 8.80
C ARG A 320 12.52 -15.70 9.19
#